data_AF-A0A380AWC6-F1
#
_entry.id   AF-A0A380AWC6-F1
#
_cell.length_a   1.000
_cell.length_b   1.000
_cell.length_c   1.000
_cell.angle_alpha   90.00
_cell.angle_beta   90.00
_cell.angle_gamma   90.00
#
_symmetry.space_group_name_H-M   'P 1'
#
loop_
_entity.id
_entity.type
_entity.pdbx_description
1 polymer ?
#
loop_
_entity_poly.entity_id
_entity_poly.type
_entity_poly.pdbx_seq_one_letter_code
_entity_poly.pdbx_strand_id
1 'polypeptide(L)'
;MVNHAYRYQTIRRFSTDKQQIVRPGRGQLVYRSSNGLINNPAWKIQLQKTGFTDEAGHCLVMRTLIKGQPVVIILLGSKQRYGHYKDAIRLKAWLES
;
A
#
# COMPACT_ATOMS: atom_id res chain seq x y z
N MET A 1 5.33 14.15 4.16
CA MET A 1 5.98 13.16 3.26
C MET A 1 5.02 12.55 2.22
N VAL A 2 4.00 11.78 2.61
CA VAL A 2 3.06 11.08 1.68
C VAL A 2 2.41 12.02 0.65
N ASN A 3 1.86 13.14 1.12
CA ASN A 3 1.20 14.12 0.22
C ASN A 3 2.17 14.77 -0.77
N HIS A 4 3.44 14.94 -0.40
CA HIS A 4 4.46 15.41 -1.34
C HIS A 4 4.78 14.35 -2.40
N ALA A 5 4.98 13.09 -1.99
CA ALA A 5 5.22 11.98 -2.91
C ALA A 5 4.06 11.81 -3.91
N TYR A 6 2.81 12.03 -3.47
CA TYR A 6 1.63 11.99 -4.31
C TYR A 6 1.62 13.04 -5.44
N ARG A 7 2.37 14.15 -5.32
CA ARG A 7 2.45 15.16 -6.39
C ARG A 7 3.21 14.66 -7.61
N TYR A 8 4.04 13.62 -7.47
CA TYR A 8 4.82 13.05 -8.56
C TYR A 8 4.05 11.92 -9.25
N GLN A 9 3.71 12.12 -10.52
CA GLN A 9 2.89 11.16 -11.27
C GLN A 9 3.55 9.77 -11.36
N THR A 10 4.86 9.74 -11.58
CA THR A 10 5.66 8.51 -11.67
C THR A 10 5.61 7.69 -10.38
N ILE A 11 5.70 8.36 -9.22
CA ILE A 11 5.60 7.69 -7.91
C ILE A 11 4.22 7.08 -7.74
N ARG A 12 3.14 7.82 -8.06
CA ARG A 12 1.77 7.29 -7.96
C ARG A 12 1.62 6.03 -8.80
N ARG A 13 2.00 6.10 -10.08
CA ARG A 13 1.90 4.98 -11.02
C ARG A 13 2.61 3.74 -10.47
N PHE A 14 3.91 3.83 -10.23
CA PHE A 14 4.69 2.68 -9.77
C PHE A 14 4.29 2.17 -8.40
N SER A 15 3.88 3.05 -7.49
CA SER A 15 3.41 2.67 -6.15
C SER A 15 2.09 1.88 -6.22
N THR A 16 1.29 2.09 -7.27
CA THR A 16 0.02 1.40 -7.47
C THR A 16 0.08 0.25 -8.47
N ASP A 17 1.22 -0.01 -9.09
CA ASP A 17 1.38 -1.13 -10.01
C ASP A 17 1.29 -2.46 -9.26
N LYS A 18 0.43 -3.37 -9.74
CA LYS A 18 0.23 -4.68 -9.10
C LYS A 18 1.42 -5.60 -9.33
N GLN A 19 2.01 -5.53 -10.52
CA GLN A 19 3.11 -6.36 -10.97
C GLN A 19 3.89 -5.62 -12.06
N GLN A 20 5.20 -5.85 -12.10
CA GLN A 20 6.07 -5.45 -13.20
C GLN A 20 6.97 -6.60 -13.61
N ILE A 21 7.13 -6.78 -14.91
CA ILE A 21 8.06 -7.74 -15.50
C ILE A 21 9.31 -6.98 -15.93
N VAL A 22 10.48 -7.46 -15.50
CA VAL A 22 11.79 -6.91 -15.87
C VAL A 22 12.59 -8.01 -16.57
N ARG A 23 13.29 -7.65 -17.65
CA ARG A 23 14.11 -8.59 -18.43
C ARG A 23 15.58 -8.14 -18.42
N PRO A 24 16.37 -8.53 -17.41
CA PRO A 24 17.76 -8.08 -17.25
C PRO A 24 18.77 -8.86 -18.13
N GLY A 25 18.31 -9.57 -19.17
CA GLY A 25 19.17 -10.34 -20.10
C GLY A 25 19.13 -11.85 -19.90
N ARG A 26 19.14 -12.34 -18.65
CA ARG A 26 18.93 -13.78 -18.34
C ARG A 26 17.54 -14.00 -17.73
N GLY A 27 16.60 -14.39 -18.59
CA GLY A 27 15.24 -14.72 -18.16
C GLY A 27 14.39 -13.50 -17.76
N GLN A 28 13.32 -13.78 -17.02
CA GLN A 28 12.31 -12.80 -16.64
C GLN A 28 12.19 -12.70 -15.12
N LEU A 29 12.29 -11.49 -14.58
CA LEU A 29 11.98 -11.19 -13.18
C LEU A 29 10.57 -10.64 -13.06
N VAL A 30 9.80 -11.19 -12.12
CA VAL A 30 8.42 -10.76 -11.85
C VAL A 30 8.35 -10.11 -10.48
N TYR A 31 8.25 -8.78 -10.46
CA TYR A 31 8.04 -8.00 -9.24
C TYR A 31 6.55 -7.87 -8.98
N ARG A 32 6.11 -8.14 -7.76
CA ARG A 32 4.70 -7.97 -7.34
C ARG A 32 4.64 -6.99 -6.19
N SER A 33 3.57 -6.20 -6.13
CA SER A 33 3.30 -5.35 -4.97
C SER A 33 3.16 -6.22 -3.73
N SER A 34 3.88 -5.87 -2.68
CA SER A 34 3.77 -6.49 -1.37
C SER A 34 2.45 -6.15 -0.66
N ASN A 35 1.80 -5.04 -1.04
CA ASN A 35 0.52 -4.63 -0.48
C ASN A 35 -0.63 -5.42 -1.14
N GLY A 36 -1.08 -6.49 -0.48
CA GLY A 36 -2.17 -7.33 -0.99
C GLY A 36 -3.49 -6.60 -1.21
N LEU A 37 -3.75 -5.49 -0.50
CA LEU A 37 -4.99 -4.71 -0.65
C LEU A 37 -5.13 -4.10 -2.05
N ILE A 38 -4.03 -3.94 -2.79
CA ILE A 38 -4.08 -3.38 -4.15
C ILE A 38 -4.84 -4.25 -5.15
N ASN A 39 -5.00 -5.53 -4.83
CA ASN A 39 -5.76 -6.45 -5.66
C ASN A 39 -7.27 -6.39 -5.36
N ASN A 40 -7.68 -5.76 -4.26
CA ASN A 40 -9.08 -5.64 -3.87
C ASN A 40 -9.71 -4.38 -4.50
N PRO A 41 -10.72 -4.51 -5.38
CA PRO A 41 -11.35 -3.38 -6.07
C PRO A 41 -12.08 -2.40 -5.14
N ALA A 42 -12.44 -2.82 -3.91
CA ALA A 42 -13.02 -1.98 -2.88
C ALA A 42 -12.02 -0.95 -2.30
N TRP A 43 -10.73 -1.12 -2.56
CA TRP A 43 -9.68 -0.19 -2.17
C TRP A 43 -9.24 0.67 -3.35
N LYS A 44 -9.51 1.97 -3.28
CA LYS A 44 -9.05 2.96 -4.27
C LYS A 44 -7.72 3.57 -3.83
N ILE A 45 -6.68 2.74 -3.79
CA ILE A 45 -5.32 3.13 -3.38
C ILE A 45 -4.69 4.01 -4.46
N GLN A 46 -4.18 5.16 -4.04
CA GLN A 46 -3.59 6.18 -4.92
C GLN A 46 -2.08 6.33 -4.71
N LEU A 47 -1.57 5.90 -3.56
CA LEU A 47 -0.15 5.78 -3.22
C LEU A 47 -0.04 4.84 -2.02
N GLN A 48 0.98 4.00 -1.95
CA GLN A 48 1.23 3.10 -0.84
C GLN A 48 2.70 2.69 -0.66
N LYS A 49 3.01 2.23 0.54
CA LYS A 49 4.21 1.45 0.84
C LYS A 49 3.95 0.51 2.01
N THR A 50 4.52 -0.69 1.96
CA THR A 50 4.63 -1.60 3.11
C THR A 50 6.07 -1.62 3.63
N GLY A 51 6.27 -1.82 4.92
CA GLY A 51 7.59 -1.96 5.53
C GLY A 51 7.61 -3.09 6.56
N PHE A 52 8.76 -3.70 6.77
CA PHE A 52 8.99 -4.65 7.85
C PHE A 52 10.47 -4.60 8.24
N THR A 53 10.72 -4.52 9.55
CA THR A 53 11.98 -4.92 10.19
C THR A 53 11.62 -5.63 11.49
N ASP A 54 12.56 -6.36 12.08
CA ASP A 54 12.32 -7.10 13.33
C ASP A 54 11.99 -6.15 14.49
N GLU A 55 12.59 -4.96 14.51
CA GLU A 55 12.40 -3.94 15.54
C GLU A 55 11.12 -3.12 15.34
N ALA A 56 10.79 -2.78 14.09
CA ALA A 56 9.65 -1.92 13.75
C ALA A 56 8.34 -2.71 13.53
N GLY A 57 8.42 -4.02 13.38
CA GLY A 57 7.31 -4.86 12.97
C GLY A 57 6.78 -4.49 11.57
N HIS A 58 5.57 -4.97 11.26
CA HIS A 58 4.95 -4.71 9.98
C HIS A 58 4.23 -3.36 9.95
N CYS A 59 4.57 -2.56 8.94
CA CYS A 59 4.10 -1.21 8.75
C CYS A 59 3.42 -1.04 7.38
N LEU A 60 2.45 -0.14 7.31
CA LEU A 60 1.73 0.24 6.09
C LEU A 60 1.49 1.74 6.08
N VAL A 61 1.73 2.35 4.93
CA VAL A 61 1.21 3.68 4.62
C VAL A 61 0.47 3.62 3.30
N MET A 62 -0.70 4.26 3.24
CA MET A 62 -1.44 4.41 1.99
C MET A 62 -2.29 5.68 1.96
N ARG A 63 -2.36 6.30 0.79
CA ARG A 63 -3.38 7.29 0.44
C ARG A 63 -4.45 6.58 -0.37
N THR A 64 -5.71 6.67 0.05
CA THR A 64 -6.84 5.98 -0.58
C THR A 64 -8.09 6.86 -0.53
N LEU A 65 -9.08 6.58 -1.38
CA LEU A 65 -10.40 7.21 -1.26
C LEU A 65 -11.28 6.39 -0.31
N ILE A 66 -11.94 7.07 0.64
CA ILE A 66 -12.97 6.51 1.53
C ILE A 66 -14.15 7.48 1.51
N LYS A 67 -15.36 7.00 1.21
CA LYS A 67 -16.56 7.86 0.99
C LYS A 67 -16.29 9.06 0.05
N GLY A 68 -15.49 8.84 -1.00
CA GLY A 68 -15.10 9.88 -1.97
C GLY A 68 -14.02 10.86 -1.50
N GLN A 69 -13.62 10.81 -0.22
CA GLN A 69 -12.62 11.71 0.36
C GLN A 69 -11.22 11.05 0.35
N PRO A 70 -10.15 11.79 0.00
CA PRO A 70 -8.78 11.27 0.10
C PRO A 70 -8.33 11.18 1.56
N VAL A 71 -8.06 9.97 2.02
CA VAL A 71 -7.58 9.67 3.38
C VAL A 71 -6.18 9.08 3.31
N VAL A 72 -5.30 9.52 4.21
CA VAL A 72 -3.98 8.90 4.44
C VAL A 72 -4.06 8.04 5.69
N ILE A 73 -3.81 6.75 5.53
CA ILE A 73 -3.74 5.76 6.62
C ILE A 73 -2.27 5.40 6.83
N ILE A 74 -1.80 5.49 8.08
CA ILE A 74 -0.45 5.10 8.51
C ILE A 74 -0.59 4.14 9.69
N LEU A 75 -0.03 2.94 9.55
CA LEU A 75 -0.07 1.87 10.55
C LEU A 75 1.35 1.39 10.79
N LEU A 76 1.74 1.30 12.06
CA LEU A 76 3.10 0.99 12.49
C LEU A 76 3.06 -0.13 13.53
N GLY A 77 4.15 -0.91 13.65
CA GLY A 77 4.38 -1.74 14.82
C GLY A 77 3.58 -3.05 14.89
N SER A 78 2.99 -3.52 13.78
CA SER A 78 2.23 -4.76 13.86
C SER A 78 3.15 -5.97 13.99
N LYS A 79 3.05 -6.72 15.09
CA LYS A 79 3.86 -7.94 15.33
C LYS A 79 3.47 -9.11 14.41
N GLN A 80 2.24 -9.08 13.90
CA GLN A 80 1.71 -10.15 13.04
C GLN A 80 1.94 -9.79 11.57
N ARG A 81 2.36 -10.78 10.76
CA ARG A 81 2.64 -10.62 9.32
C ARG A 81 1.57 -9.89 8.51
N TYR A 82 0.31 -9.99 8.92
CA TYR A 82 -0.83 -9.38 8.23
C TYR A 82 -1.63 -8.41 9.11
N GLY A 83 -1.12 -8.06 10.30
CA GLY A 83 -1.88 -7.25 11.24
C GLY A 83 -2.11 -5.82 10.72
N HIS A 84 -1.12 -5.20 10.07
CA HIS A 84 -1.31 -3.90 9.40
C HIS A 84 -2.40 -3.92 8.32
N TYR A 85 -2.64 -5.06 7.65
CA TYR A 85 -3.77 -5.17 6.72
C TYR A 85 -5.11 -5.31 7.45
N LYS A 86 -5.16 -6.11 8.52
CA LYS A 86 -6.38 -6.26 9.33
C LYS A 86 -6.80 -4.92 9.93
N ASP A 87 -5.84 -4.15 10.44
CA ASP A 87 -6.09 -2.84 11.04
C ASP A 87 -6.55 -1.83 9.99
N ALA A 88 -5.95 -1.85 8.79
CA ALA A 88 -6.44 -1.07 7.66
C ALA A 88 -7.90 -1.39 7.29
N ILE A 89 -8.26 -2.68 7.23
CA ILE A 89 -9.64 -3.11 6.92
C ILE A 89 -10.62 -2.63 8.00
N ARG A 90 -10.27 -2.78 9.28
CA ARG A 90 -11.10 -2.29 10.40
C ARG A 90 -11.28 -0.78 10.36
N LEU A 91 -10.20 -0.02 10.13
CA LEU A 91 -10.26 1.44 10.03
C LEU A 91 -11.12 1.89 8.87
N LYS A 92 -11.00 1.26 7.70
CA LYS A 92 -11.86 1.57 6.56
C LYS A 92 -13.33 1.31 6.90
N ALA A 93 -13.65 0.16 7.50
CA ALA A 93 -15.01 -0.16 7.90
C ALA A 93 -15.57 0.87 8.91
N TRP A 94 -14.76 1.29 9.88
CA TRP A 94 -15.14 2.33 10.85
C TRP A 94 -15.32 3.72 10.20
N LEU A 95 -14.47 4.11 9.25
CA LEU A 95 -14.64 5.37 8.51
C LEU A 95 -15.84 5.33 7.54
N GLU A 96 -16.27 4.12 7.16
CA GLU A 96 -17.40 3.90 6.26
C GLU A 96 -18.74 3.73 6.97
N SER A 97 -18.75 3.44 8.28
CA SER A 97 -19.96 3.64 9.11
C SER A 97 -20.34 5.11 9.11
#